data_AF-A0AA97HV96-F1
#
_entry.id   AF-A0AA97HV96-F1
#
_cell.length_a   1.000
_cell.length_b   1.000
_cell.length_c   1.000
_cell.angle_alpha   90.00
_cell.angle_beta   90.00
_cell.angle_gamma   90.00
#
_symmetry.space_group_name_H-M   'P 1'
#
loop_
_entity.id
_entity.type
_entity.pdbx_description
1 polymer ?
#
loop_
_entity_poly.entity_id
_entity_poly.type
_entity_poly.pdbx_seq_one_letter_code
_entity_poly.pdbx_strand_id
1 'polypeptide(L)'
;MFDFYLPLEKYFVKILLENKIQNWEAKLFWLNIEHLNQIVDKGLRQKMYNGLRVLTTNGFLSAEHSRYNDRVFLYSETIKLYKFREQVLAKNGFVAQRFKRQHSAHLKKTQETTWV
;
A
#
# COMPACT_ATOMS: atom_id res chain seq x y z
N MET A 1 11.70 -6.03 -7.90
CA MET A 1 12.35 -5.64 -6.64
C MET A 1 12.45 -4.12 -6.61
N PHE A 2 12.44 -3.49 -5.44
CA PHE A 2 12.72 -2.05 -5.33
C PHE A 2 14.19 -1.77 -5.66
N ASP A 3 14.47 -0.57 -6.14
CA ASP A 3 15.82 -0.05 -6.42
C ASP A 3 16.45 0.66 -5.21
N PHE A 4 15.78 0.61 -4.06
CA PHE A 4 16.21 1.18 -2.79
C PHE A 4 16.07 0.17 -1.66
N TYR A 5 16.81 0.39 -0.56
CA TYR A 5 16.67 -0.41 0.64
C TYR A 5 15.31 -0.17 1.32
N LEU A 6 14.48 -1.22 1.39
CA LEU A 6 13.22 -1.22 2.11
C LEU A 6 13.29 -2.17 3.32
N PRO A 7 13.27 -1.65 4.57
CA PRO A 7 13.13 -2.48 5.74
C PRO A 7 11.85 -3.33 5.64
N LEU A 8 11.94 -4.62 6.00
CA LEU A 8 10.82 -5.55 5.91
C LEU A 8 10.27 -5.71 4.47
N GLU A 9 11.11 -5.55 3.44
CA GLU A 9 10.70 -5.60 2.03
C GLU A 9 9.77 -6.76 1.70
N LYS A 10 10.12 -7.99 2.10
CA LYS A 10 9.29 -9.17 1.82
C LYS A 10 7.85 -9.01 2.34
N TYR A 11 7.68 -8.43 3.52
CA TYR A 11 6.37 -8.21 4.11
C TYR A 11 5.63 -7.07 3.40
N PHE A 12 6.32 -5.95 3.14
CA PHE A 12 5.74 -4.84 2.41
C PHE A 12 5.32 -5.25 1.00
N VAL A 13 6.15 -5.96 0.24
CA VAL A 13 5.79 -6.48 -1.09
C VAL A 13 4.49 -7.28 -1.01
N LYS A 14 4.37 -8.21 -0.05
CA LYS A 14 3.14 -9.00 0.10
C LYS A 14 1.93 -8.12 0.41
N ILE A 15 2.03 -7.23 1.40
CA ILE A 15 0.96 -6.29 1.78
C ILE A 15 0.53 -5.44 0.59
N LEU A 16 1.51 -4.86 -0.11
CA LEU A 16 1.32 -3.97 -1.25
C LEU A 16 0.67 -4.67 -2.44
N LEU A 17 0.90 -5.97 -2.64
CA LEU A 17 0.30 -6.75 -3.74
C LEU A 17 -1.11 -7.24 -3.39
N GLU A 18 -1.36 -7.59 -2.13
CA GLU A 18 -2.62 -8.24 -1.69
C GLU A 18 -3.69 -7.23 -1.27
N ASN A 19 -3.32 -5.99 -0.95
CA ASN A 19 -4.23 -4.99 -0.39
C ASN A 19 -4.28 -3.72 -1.23
N LYS A 20 -5.50 -3.18 -1.37
CA LYS A 20 -5.71 -1.79 -1.79
C LYS A 20 -5.55 -0.90 -0.56
N ILE A 21 -4.56 0.00 -0.59
CA ILE A 21 -4.22 0.83 0.56
C ILE A 21 -4.91 2.19 0.37
N GLN A 22 -5.90 2.46 1.20
CA GLN A 22 -6.64 3.72 1.18
C GLN A 22 -6.92 4.15 2.61
N ASN A 23 -6.40 5.31 3.00
CA ASN A 23 -6.55 5.88 4.34
C ASN A 23 -6.18 4.91 5.48
N TRP A 24 -5.14 4.10 5.27
CA TRP A 24 -4.67 3.17 6.28
C TRP A 24 -3.87 3.90 7.35
N GLU A 25 -4.11 3.60 8.62
CA GLU A 25 -3.16 3.95 9.67
C GLU A 25 -1.98 2.98 9.69
N ALA A 26 -0.85 3.40 10.28
CA ALA A 26 0.31 2.53 10.49
C ALA A 26 -0.03 1.23 11.23
N LYS A 27 -1.06 1.24 12.09
CA LYS A 27 -1.56 0.06 12.80
C LYS A 27 -2.03 -1.04 11.84
N LEU A 28 -2.63 -0.72 10.70
CA LEU A 28 -3.08 -1.73 9.74
C LEU A 28 -1.90 -2.44 9.06
N PHE A 29 -0.81 -1.72 8.77
CA PHE A 29 0.43 -2.33 8.30
C PHE A 29 1.02 -3.27 9.35
N TRP A 30 1.04 -2.81 10.61
CA TRP A 30 1.53 -3.61 11.72
C TRP A 30 0.76 -4.93 11.88
N LEU A 31 -0.58 -4.87 11.88
CA LEU A 31 -1.42 -6.07 11.99
C LEU A 31 -1.16 -7.07 10.86
N ASN A 32 -0.94 -6.58 9.63
CA ASN A 32 -0.57 -7.46 8.52
C ASN A 32 0.81 -8.09 8.74
N ILE A 33 1.79 -7.34 9.23
CA ILE A 33 3.13 -7.88 9.52
C ILE A 33 3.07 -8.93 10.65
N GLU A 34 2.33 -8.67 11.72
CA GLU A 34 2.11 -9.65 12.80
C GLU A 34 1.43 -10.92 12.27
N HIS A 35 0.42 -10.79 11.41
CA HIS A 35 -0.23 -11.94 10.80
C HIS A 35 0.73 -12.77 9.93
N LEU A 36 1.65 -12.10 9.23
CA LEU A 36 2.65 -12.73 8.37
C LEU A 36 3.85 -13.28 9.14
N ASN A 37 4.06 -12.86 10.38
CA ASN A 37 5.25 -13.17 11.16
C ASN A 37 4.88 -13.62 12.58
N GLN A 38 4.98 -14.93 12.84
CA GLN A 38 4.61 -15.55 14.12
C GLN A 38 5.53 -15.15 15.29
N ILE A 39 6.70 -14.55 15.01
CA ILE A 39 7.65 -14.11 16.04
C ILE A 39 7.85 -12.60 15.94
N VAL A 40 7.32 -11.87 16.92
CA VAL A 40 7.38 -10.41 16.97
C VAL A 40 8.55 -9.95 17.84
N ASP A 41 9.62 -9.44 17.23
CA ASP A 41 10.70 -8.75 17.94
C ASP A 41 10.41 -7.24 18.14
N LYS A 42 10.99 -6.63 19.19
CA LYS A 42 10.78 -5.21 19.53
C LYS A 42 11.26 -4.25 18.42
N GLY A 43 12.22 -4.64 17.60
CA GLY A 43 12.77 -3.84 16.50
C GLY A 43 11.91 -3.85 15.23
N LEU A 44 11.02 -4.84 15.05
CA LEU A 44 10.15 -4.93 13.88
C LEU A 44 9.24 -3.72 13.73
N ARG A 45 8.69 -3.21 14.83
CA ARG A 45 7.79 -2.05 14.78
C ARG A 45 8.53 -0.80 14.31
N GLN A 46 9.77 -0.59 14.76
CA GLN A 46 10.61 0.50 14.27
C GLN A 46 10.96 0.32 12.79
N LYS A 47 11.30 -0.90 12.37
CA LYS A 47 11.55 -1.21 10.95
C LYS A 47 10.31 -0.97 10.09
N MET A 48 9.11 -1.27 10.58
CA MET A 48 7.83 -0.99 9.90
C MET A 48 7.65 0.52 9.68
N TYR A 49 7.84 1.35 10.72
CA TYR A 49 7.75 2.80 10.57
C TYR A 49 8.81 3.36 9.60
N ASN A 50 10.03 2.83 9.65
CA ASN A 50 11.09 3.20 8.70
C ASN A 50 10.70 2.81 7.26
N GLY A 51 10.09 1.64 7.07
CA GLY A 51 9.59 1.20 5.77
C GLY A 51 8.47 2.09 5.23
N LEU A 52 7.52 2.51 6.07
CA LEU A 52 6.49 3.48 5.67
C LEU A 52 7.10 4.82 5.23
N ARG A 53 8.12 5.30 5.97
CA ARG A 53 8.86 6.50 5.59
C ARG A 53 9.54 6.33 4.23
N VAL A 54 10.24 5.22 4.00
CA VAL A 54 10.90 4.93 2.72
C VAL A 54 9.90 4.87 1.57
N LEU A 55 8.77 4.17 1.74
CA LEU A 55 7.73 4.06 0.72
C LEU A 55 7.09 5.42 0.39
N THR A 56 6.92 6.27 1.39
CA THR A 56 6.38 7.63 1.22
C THR A 56 7.39 8.52 0.50
N THR A 57 8.64 8.55 0.95
CA THR A 57 9.72 9.33 0.31
C THR A 57 9.94 8.92 -1.14
N ASN A 58 9.81 7.63 -1.46
CA ASN A 58 9.94 7.12 -2.82
C ASN A 58 8.64 7.23 -3.64
N GLY A 59 7.58 7.85 -3.10
CA GLY A 59 6.34 8.16 -3.80
C GLY A 59 5.45 6.96 -4.10
N PHE A 60 5.61 5.84 -3.38
CA PHE A 60 4.70 4.68 -3.47
C PHE A 60 3.45 4.87 -2.61
N LEU A 61 3.58 5.58 -1.49
CA LEU A 61 2.46 5.97 -0.64
C LEU A 61 2.40 7.50 -0.56
N SER A 62 1.18 8.04 -0.49
CA SER A 62 0.96 9.36 0.09
C SER A 62 0.66 9.20 1.57
N ALA A 63 0.98 10.22 2.37
CA ALA A 63 0.65 10.29 3.78
C ALA A 63 -0.01 11.65 4.06
N GLU A 64 -1.20 11.61 4.64
CA GLU A 64 -1.96 12.80 5.05
C GLU A 64 -2.29 12.70 6.54
N HIS A 65 -2.44 13.84 7.22
CA HIS A 65 -2.91 13.83 8.60
C HIS A 65 -4.40 13.46 8.65
N SER A 66 -4.78 12.66 9.66
CA SER A 66 -6.18 12.39 9.93
C SER A 66 -6.90 13.67 10.33
N ARG A 67 -8.12 13.86 9.80
CA ARG A 67 -8.97 15.01 10.13
C ARG A 67 -9.37 15.07 11.61
N TYR A 68 -9.35 13.92 12.29
CA TYR A 68 -9.78 13.80 13.69
C TYR A 68 -8.60 13.75 14.67
N ASN A 69 -7.38 13.51 14.18
CA ASN A 69 -6.17 13.43 15.00
C ASN A 69 -4.93 13.74 14.15
N ASP A 70 -4.36 14.92 14.34
CA ASP A 70 -3.17 15.38 13.62
C ASP A 70 -1.91 14.54 13.90
N ARG A 71 -1.89 13.74 14.97
CA ARG A 71 -0.78 12.82 15.27
C ARG A 71 -0.85 11.52 14.46
N VAL A 72 -1.96 11.28 13.76
CA VAL A 72 -2.19 10.05 13.00
C VAL A 72 -2.02 10.33 11.51
N PHE A 73 -1.13 9.58 10.87
CA PHE A 73 -1.01 9.55 9.42
C PHE A 73 -1.94 8.51 8.80
N LEU A 74 -2.58 8.92 7.72
CA LEU A 74 -3.38 8.09 6.83
C LEU A 74 -2.59 7.90 5.52
N TYR A 75 -2.30 6.64 5.22
CA TYR A 75 -1.54 6.24 4.04
C TYR A 75 -2.48 5.78 2.92
N SER A 76 -2.21 6.23 1.70
CA SER A 76 -2.94 5.82 0.50
C SER A 76 -1.97 5.47 -0.62
N GLU A 77 -2.36 4.54 -1.48
CA GLU A 77 -1.57 4.16 -2.64
C GLU A 77 -1.48 5.30 -3.66
N THR A 78 -0.29 5.50 -4.22
CA THR A 78 -0.12 6.41 -5.37
C THR A 78 -0.27 5.66 -6.68
N ILE A 79 -0.35 6.40 -7.79
CA ILE A 79 -0.28 5.84 -9.14
C ILE A 79 1.02 5.05 -9.38
N LYS A 80 2.12 5.40 -8.69
CA LYS A 80 3.41 4.69 -8.80
C LYS A 80 3.30 3.29 -8.24
N LEU A 81 2.62 3.13 -7.09
CA LEU A 81 2.38 1.83 -6.49
C LEU A 81 1.42 0.98 -7.32
N TYR A 82 0.39 1.58 -7.91
CA TYR A 82 -0.48 0.89 -8.86
C TYR A 82 0.32 0.32 -10.05
N LYS A 83 1.17 1.13 -10.68
CA LYS A 83 2.04 0.69 -11.79
C LYS A 83 3.01 -0.41 -11.37
N PHE A 84 3.59 -0.30 -10.17
CA PHE A 84 4.44 -1.34 -9.61
C PHE A 84 3.71 -2.69 -9.48
N ARG A 85 2.48 -2.68 -8.98
CA ARG A 85 1.62 -3.88 -8.89
C ARG A 85 1.43 -4.55 -10.25
N GLU A 86 1.04 -3.77 -11.27
CA GLU A 86 0.85 -4.29 -12.63
C GLU A 86 2.14 -4.90 -13.19
N GLN A 87 3.29 -4.26 -12.98
CA GLN A 87 4.59 -4.78 -13.42
C GLN A 87 4.97 -6.09 -12.73
N VAL A 88 4.71 -6.21 -11.43
CA VAL A 88 5.00 -7.45 -10.68
C VAL A 88 4.07 -8.58 -11.13
N LEU A 89 2.78 -8.31 -11.30
CA LEU A 89 1.81 -9.29 -11.78
C LEU A 89 2.10 -9.76 -13.22
N ALA A 90 2.49 -8.84 -14.10
CA ALA A 90 2.88 -9.16 -15.47
C ALA A 90 4.12 -10.06 -15.54
N LYS A 91 5.09 -9.87 -14.64
CA LYS A 91 6.30 -10.71 -14.55
C LYS A 91 6.05 -12.11 -13.97
N ASN A 92 5.01 -12.26 -13.14
CA ASN A 92 4.71 -13.53 -12.45
C ASN A 92 3.69 -14.42 -13.20
N GLY A 93 3.31 -14.08 -14.44
CA GLY A 93 2.53 -14.93 -15.33
C GLY A 93 1.06 -15.20 -14.96
N PHE A 94 0.64 -15.00 -13.71
CA PHE A 94 -0.73 -15.24 -13.25
C PHE A 94 -1.20 -14.20 -12.20
N VAL A 95 -2.52 -13.98 -12.21
CA VAL A 95 -3.35 -13.09 -11.35
C VAL A 95 -3.52 -11.64 -11.81
N ALA A 96 -3.73 -11.39 -13.10
CA ALA A 96 -4.21 -10.10 -13.62
C ALA A 96 -5.76 -9.89 -13.54
N GLN A 97 -6.52 -10.89 -13.08
CA GLN A 97 -7.99 -10.88 -13.21
C GLN A 97 -8.76 -10.19 -12.07
N ARG A 98 -8.17 -9.97 -10.89
CA ARG A 98 -8.88 -9.36 -9.75
C ARG A 98 -8.85 -7.83 -9.73
N PHE A 99 -7.79 -7.19 -10.23
CA PHE A 99 -7.60 -5.74 -10.11
C PHE A 99 -8.20 -4.93 -11.27
N LYS A 100 -8.25 -5.48 -12.50
CA LYS A 100 -8.90 -4.80 -13.65
C LYS A 100 -10.39 -4.55 -13.44
N ARG A 101 -11.10 -5.37 -12.66
CA ARG A 101 -12.54 -5.19 -12.39
C ARG A 101 -12.84 -3.99 -11.47
N GLN A 102 -11.96 -3.65 -10.53
CA GLN A 102 -12.24 -2.58 -9.55
C GLN A 102 -11.91 -1.18 -10.09
N HIS A 103 -10.93 -1.04 -10.98
CA HIS A 103 -10.56 0.25 -11.57
C HIS A 103 -11.59 0.70 -12.64
N SER A 104 -12.10 -0.22 -13.45
CA SER A 104 -13.17 0.06 -14.43
C SER A 104 -14.50 0.47 -13.79
N ALA A 105 -14.79 0.00 -12.57
CA ALA A 105 -15.97 0.42 -11.82
C ALA A 105 -15.84 1.85 -11.26
N HIS A 106 -14.63 2.28 -10.92
CA HIS A 106 -14.38 3.64 -10.44
C HIS A 106 -14.45 4.65 -11.58
N LEU A 107 -13.81 4.38 -12.72
CA LEU A 107 -13.86 5.24 -13.92
C LEU A 107 -15.29 5.43 -14.46
N LYS A 108 -16.16 4.42 -14.35
CA LYS A 108 -17.59 4.57 -14.70
C LYS A 108 -18.34 5.47 -13.73
N LYS A 109 -18.12 5.31 -12.42
CA LYS A 109 -18.75 6.18 -11.40
C LYS A 109 -18.34 7.64 -11.56
N THR A 110 -17.09 7.94 -11.88
CA THR A 110 -16.66 9.35 -12.04
C THR A 110 -17.23 10.03 -13.29
N GLN A 111 -17.59 9.26 -14.33
CA GLN A 111 -18.25 9.81 -15.53
C GLN A 111 -19.76 10.02 -15.34
N GLU A 112 -20.41 9.24 -14.47
CA GLU A 112 -21.85 9.39 -14.17
C GLU A 112 -22.13 10.57 -13.23
N THR A 113 -21.18 11.03 -12.41
CA THR A 113 -21.37 12.18 -11.50
C THR A 113 -21.10 13.56 -12.11
N THR A 114 -20.76 13.65 -13.40
CA THR A 114 -20.45 14.93 -14.07
C THR A 114 -21.66 15.51 -14.85
N TRP A 115 -22.85 14.93 -14.71
CA TRP A 115 -24.10 15.48 -15.23
C TRP A 115 -25.20 15.44 -14.18
N VAL A 116 -25.17 16.40 -13.24
CA VAL A 116 -26.37 16.92 -12.54
C VAL A 116 -26.18 18.42 -12.39
#